data_AF-A0A3L6EYX5-F1
#
_entry.id   AF-A0A3L6EYX5-F1
#
_cell.length_a   1.000
_cell.length_b   1.000
_cell.length_c   1.000
_cell.angle_alpha   90.00
_cell.angle_beta   90.00
_cell.angle_gamma   90.00
#
_symmetry.space_group_name_H-M   'P 1'
#
loop_
_entity.id
_entity.type
_entity.pdbx_description
1 polymer ?
#
loop_
_entity_poly.entity_id
_entity_poly.type
_entity_poly.pdbx_seq_one_letter_code
_entity_poly.pdbx_strand_id
1 'polypeptide(L)'
;MDGHGGGAGKLTRTPSSLLRSPTMRAGPGTASFHALDDPEPDDKKAQAPLGKPRALLRRAHHRFRPGPAQSALLLLLPVLALAALLMRGGDGGHHLALLAAAAGFALAAAAAVARLRGARPRSPALEASVRWFIGEDDDEEQRDWKRRAGLGLGLGLGRRAEVREGVEFYSNGDRYEGEFHGGRCSGSGVYSFFGKGKYEGDWVDGKYDGHGVESWARGSRYRGQYRQGLRHGHGVYRFYSGDDYAGEWAGGQSHGIGAQTCSDGSTYAGEFKCGVKHGVGCYHFRNGDLYAGEYFADKIQGFGAYRFANGHSYEGSWHEGKKQGFGMYVFGSGDERAGEWDSGILKSSLPLSDSAVQRALQAARRAADSAFHLPRVQEQVNKAVMAANRAATAARVAAIKAVQNRIDGKLCFIDA
;
A
#
# COMPACT_ATOMS: atom_id res chain seq x y z
N MET A 1 23.00 -22.46 43.65
CA MET A 1 23.86 -21.28 43.78
C MET A 1 24.14 -20.77 42.39
N ASP A 2 24.05 -19.44 42.27
CA ASP A 2 24.35 -18.55 41.16
C ASP A 2 23.40 -18.58 39.94
N GLY A 3 22.45 -17.63 40.01
CA GLY A 3 21.58 -17.25 38.91
C GLY A 3 22.32 -16.45 37.85
N HIS A 4 22.08 -16.82 36.60
CA HIS A 4 22.26 -15.93 35.46
C HIS A 4 20.88 -15.64 34.88
N GLY A 5 20.37 -14.46 35.22
CA GLY A 5 19.23 -13.86 34.56
C GLY A 5 19.57 -13.65 33.09
N GLY A 6 19.07 -14.54 32.25
CA GLY A 6 19.07 -14.36 30.81
C GLY A 6 18.35 -13.05 30.50
N GLY A 7 19.12 -12.08 30.00
CA GLY A 7 18.57 -10.84 29.47
C GLY A 7 17.62 -11.20 28.34
N ALA A 8 16.33 -11.20 28.63
CA ALA A 8 15.27 -11.12 27.64
C ALA A 8 15.39 -9.75 26.98
N GLY A 9 16.31 -9.63 26.01
CA GLY A 9 16.32 -8.55 25.07
C GLY A 9 14.97 -8.55 24.37
N LYS A 10 14.10 -7.62 24.76
CA LYS A 10 12.90 -7.30 24.00
C LYS A 10 13.35 -7.02 22.57
N LEU A 11 13.13 -7.98 21.66
CA LEU A 11 13.25 -7.81 20.20
C LEU A 11 12.11 -6.90 19.69
N THR A 12 11.81 -5.83 20.43
CA THR A 12 10.66 -4.97 20.18
C THR A 12 11.07 -3.86 19.24
N ARG A 13 10.53 -3.93 18.03
CA ARG A 13 10.10 -2.80 17.21
C ARG A 13 11.23 -1.82 16.89
N THR A 14 11.89 -1.99 15.75
CA THR A 14 12.49 -0.83 15.09
C THR A 14 11.33 0.06 14.64
N PRO A 15 11.16 1.28 15.18
CA PRO A 15 10.09 2.15 14.75
C PRO A 15 10.32 2.45 13.27
N SER A 16 9.42 1.98 12.39
CA SER A 16 9.50 2.29 10.98
C SER A 16 9.31 3.81 10.81
N SER A 17 10.38 4.51 10.45
CA SER A 17 10.35 5.92 10.07
C SER A 17 9.58 6.15 8.77
N LEU A 18 9.22 5.09 8.03
CA LEU A 18 8.49 5.16 6.77
C LEU A 18 7.03 5.59 6.94
N LEU A 19 6.45 5.40 8.14
CA LEU A 19 5.13 5.96 8.47
C LEU A 19 5.18 7.48 8.68
N ARG A 20 6.37 8.06 8.85
CA ARG A 20 6.58 9.51 9.10
C ARG A 20 6.89 10.29 7.83
N SER A 21 6.81 9.67 6.65
CA SER A 21 6.97 10.41 5.39
C SER A 21 5.74 11.30 5.17
N PRO A 22 5.88 12.65 5.15
CA PRO A 22 4.77 13.51 4.77
C PRO A 22 4.35 13.11 3.34
N THR A 23 3.07 12.77 3.19
CA THR A 23 2.56 12.11 1.97
C THR A 23 1.59 12.99 1.18
N MET A 24 1.21 14.16 1.70
CA MET A 24 0.25 15.03 1.02
C MET A 24 0.82 16.44 0.87
N ARG A 25 1.24 16.79 -0.34
CA ARG A 25 1.30 18.18 -0.80
C ARG A 25 0.56 18.24 -2.12
N ALA A 26 -0.63 18.82 -2.08
CA ALA A 26 -1.44 18.98 -3.26
C ALA A 26 -0.82 20.06 -4.16
N GLY A 27 -0.89 19.85 -5.48
CA GLY A 27 -0.40 20.81 -6.47
C GLY A 27 -1.24 22.10 -6.49
N PRO A 28 -0.74 23.15 -7.15
CA PRO A 28 -1.50 24.39 -7.32
C PRO A 28 -2.84 24.13 -8.02
N GLY A 29 -3.94 24.52 -7.38
CA GLY A 29 -5.30 24.44 -7.93
C GLY A 29 -6.30 23.54 -7.18
N THR A 30 -5.88 22.76 -6.19
CA THR A 30 -6.82 22.06 -5.29
C THR A 30 -7.08 22.91 -4.04
N ALA A 31 -8.35 23.20 -3.78
CA ALA A 31 -8.79 23.97 -2.63
C ALA A 31 -8.15 23.48 -1.31
N SER A 32 -7.65 24.45 -0.55
CA SER A 32 -7.09 24.32 0.79
C SER A 32 -7.87 23.34 1.67
N PHE A 33 -7.24 22.21 2.00
CA PHE A 33 -7.59 21.43 3.19
C PHE A 33 -6.46 21.63 4.19
N HIS A 34 -6.78 22.23 5.34
CA HIS A 34 -5.89 22.34 6.49
C HIS A 34 -5.33 20.96 6.85
N ALA A 35 -4.04 20.75 6.56
CA ALA A 35 -3.30 19.68 7.22
C ALA A 35 -3.15 20.10 8.69
N LEU A 36 -3.69 19.28 9.58
CA LEU A 36 -3.50 19.41 11.02
C LEU A 36 -1.99 19.42 11.31
N ASP A 37 -1.52 20.49 11.94
CA ASP A 37 -0.24 20.50 12.64
C ASP A 37 -0.31 19.39 13.70
N ASP A 38 0.50 18.33 13.55
CA ASP A 38 0.71 17.35 14.60
C ASP A 38 1.68 17.97 15.64
N PRO A 39 1.26 18.19 16.89
CA PRO A 39 2.16 18.66 17.94
C PRO A 39 3.11 17.54 18.41
N GLU A 40 4.39 17.89 18.52
CA GLU A 40 5.47 17.08 19.10
C GLU A 40 5.32 17.04 20.64
N PRO A 41 5.43 15.88 21.33
CA PRO A 41 5.36 15.84 22.79
C PRO A 41 6.73 16.02 23.44
N ASP A 42 6.86 17.05 24.28
CA ASP A 42 7.99 17.28 25.19
C ASP A 42 7.96 16.31 26.39
N ASP A 43 9.15 15.79 26.74
CA ASP A 43 9.43 15.03 27.95
C ASP A 43 9.56 15.96 29.17
N LYS A 44 8.72 15.79 30.21
CA LYS A 44 9.07 15.78 31.66
C LYS A 44 7.85 15.73 32.62
N LYS A 45 7.74 14.57 33.31
CA LYS A 45 7.40 14.29 34.73
C LYS A 45 6.23 15.00 35.47
N ALA A 46 5.33 14.13 35.99
CA ALA A 46 4.71 14.08 37.34
C ALA A 46 3.19 14.41 37.53
N GLN A 47 2.42 13.31 37.72
CA GLN A 47 1.39 13.00 38.73
C GLN A 47 -0.01 13.68 38.83
N ALA A 48 -1.03 12.86 38.47
CA ALA A 48 -2.32 12.54 39.14
C ALA A 48 -3.55 13.49 39.07
N PRO A 49 -4.81 12.99 39.30
CA PRO A 49 -5.44 11.75 38.84
C PRO A 49 -6.77 11.97 38.06
N LEU A 50 -7.20 10.94 37.31
CA LEU A 50 -8.42 10.91 36.48
C LEU A 50 -9.73 10.86 37.28
N GLY A 51 -10.65 11.79 36.97
CA GLY A 51 -12.07 11.74 37.33
C GLY A 51 -12.88 10.91 36.33
N LYS A 52 -13.78 10.07 36.85
CA LYS A 52 -14.67 9.14 36.13
C LYS A 52 -15.71 9.89 35.27
N PRO A 53 -16.07 9.40 34.06
CA PRO A 53 -17.31 9.80 33.42
C PRO A 53 -18.46 8.82 33.71
N ARG A 54 -19.62 9.40 34.00
CA ARG A 54 -20.92 8.75 34.24
C ARG A 54 -21.47 8.10 32.97
N ALA A 55 -22.02 6.90 33.14
CA ALA A 55 -22.80 6.18 32.14
C ALA A 55 -24.14 6.88 31.87
N LEU A 56 -24.49 7.04 30.58
CA LEU A 56 -25.84 7.35 30.15
C LEU A 56 -26.39 6.16 29.35
N LEU A 57 -27.41 5.54 29.94
CA LEU A 57 -28.27 4.52 29.37
C LEU A 57 -29.02 5.07 28.14
N ARG A 58 -28.99 4.32 27.04
CA ARG A 58 -30.02 4.44 25.99
C ARG A 58 -30.56 3.05 25.64
N ARG A 59 -31.87 2.90 25.87
CA ARG A 59 -32.73 1.75 25.59
C ARG A 59 -32.63 1.31 24.13
N ALA A 60 -32.42 0.02 23.90
CA ALA A 60 -32.61 -0.63 22.62
C ALA A 60 -34.06 -1.13 22.50
N HIS A 61 -34.79 -0.68 21.47
CA HIS A 61 -36.02 -1.32 21.02
C HIS A 61 -35.67 -2.46 20.06
N HIS A 62 -36.19 -3.64 20.35
CA HIS A 62 -36.08 -4.85 19.54
C HIS A 62 -36.71 -4.66 18.15
N ARG A 63 -36.00 -5.10 17.10
CA ARG A 63 -36.62 -5.57 15.85
C ARG A 63 -36.07 -6.96 15.54
N PHE A 64 -36.96 -7.94 15.68
CA PHE A 64 -36.78 -9.33 15.26
C PHE A 64 -36.44 -9.38 13.76
N ARG A 65 -35.36 -10.06 13.38
CA ARG A 65 -35.07 -10.49 12.00
C ARG A 65 -35.19 -12.02 11.95
N PRO A 66 -35.92 -12.62 10.99
CA PRO A 66 -35.96 -14.07 10.84
C PRO A 66 -34.63 -14.56 10.22
N GLY A 67 -34.15 -15.71 10.71
CA GLY A 67 -32.91 -16.35 10.28
C GLY A 67 -33.01 -17.13 8.96
N PRO A 68 -31.90 -17.70 8.46
CA PRO A 68 -31.73 -18.21 7.10
C PRO A 68 -32.42 -19.56 6.82
N ALA A 69 -33.42 -19.95 7.63
CA ALA A 69 -34.09 -21.24 7.52
C ALA A 69 -35.19 -21.29 6.45
N GLN A 70 -35.60 -20.16 5.85
CA GLN A 70 -36.69 -20.13 4.86
C GLN A 70 -36.24 -20.30 3.40
N SER A 71 -34.93 -20.26 3.13
CA SER A 71 -34.39 -20.43 1.77
C SER A 71 -34.20 -21.90 1.36
N ALA A 72 -34.18 -22.82 2.33
CA ALA A 72 -34.00 -24.26 2.07
C ALA A 72 -35.32 -24.98 1.71
N LEU A 73 -36.47 -24.43 2.10
CA LEU A 73 -37.78 -25.06 1.86
C LEU A 73 -38.27 -24.88 0.42
N LEU A 74 -37.80 -23.87 -0.30
CA LEU A 74 -38.20 -23.58 -1.68
C LEU A 74 -37.47 -24.42 -2.75
N LEU A 75 -36.42 -25.16 -2.37
CA LEU A 75 -35.68 -26.05 -3.28
C LEU A 75 -36.08 -27.52 -3.15
N LEU A 76 -36.81 -27.91 -2.10
CA LEU A 76 -37.24 -29.29 -1.87
C LEU A 76 -38.49 -29.70 -2.66
N LEU A 77 -39.38 -28.74 -2.94
CA LEU A 77 -40.63 -28.98 -3.67
C LEU A 77 -40.47 -29.49 -5.11
N PRO A 78 -39.56 -28.94 -5.96
CA PRO A 78 -39.38 -29.46 -7.31
C PRO A 78 -38.70 -30.84 -7.35
N VAL A 79 -37.84 -31.15 -6.37
CA VAL A 79 -37.15 -32.44 -6.27
C VAL A 79 -38.12 -33.56 -5.85
N LEU A 80 -39.03 -33.26 -4.92
CA LEU A 80 -40.10 -34.19 -4.53
C LEU A 80 -41.12 -34.43 -5.65
N ALA A 81 -41.44 -33.41 -6.46
CA ALA A 81 -42.31 -33.57 -7.63
C ALA A 81 -41.68 -34.46 -8.72
N LEU A 82 -40.36 -34.33 -8.94
CA LEU A 82 -39.63 -35.16 -9.89
C LEU A 82 -39.53 -36.63 -9.42
N ALA A 83 -39.31 -36.85 -8.11
CA ALA A 83 -39.28 -38.19 -7.52
C ALA A 83 -40.66 -38.88 -7.58
N ALA A 84 -41.75 -38.13 -7.37
CA ALA A 84 -43.11 -38.65 -7.49
C ALA A 84 -43.49 -39.03 -8.94
N LEU A 85 -42.93 -38.33 -9.94
CA LEU A 85 -43.14 -38.64 -11.36
C LEU A 85 -42.37 -39.90 -11.80
N LEU A 86 -41.18 -40.14 -11.25
CA LEU A 86 -40.36 -41.32 -11.56
C LEU A 86 -40.92 -42.62 -10.96
N MET A 87 -41.69 -42.51 -9.86
CA MET A 87 -42.32 -43.67 -9.21
C MET A 87 -43.66 -44.08 -9.84
N ARG A 88 -44.23 -43.27 -10.74
CA ARG A 88 -45.51 -43.56 -11.40
C ARG A 88 -45.25 -44.13 -12.80
N GLY A 89 -44.90 -45.42 -12.84
CA GLY A 89 -44.75 -46.19 -14.07
C GLY A 89 -46.06 -46.26 -14.88
N GLY A 90 -45.97 -46.10 -16.20
CA GLY A 90 -47.07 -46.33 -17.14
C GLY A 90 -46.86 -45.69 -18.52
N ASP A 91 -46.52 -46.54 -19.50
CA ASP A 91 -46.59 -46.41 -20.97
C ASP A 91 -46.14 -45.12 -21.69
N GLY A 92 -44.92 -45.19 -22.23
CA GLY A 92 -44.70 -45.30 -23.68
C GLY A 92 -45.41 -44.31 -24.61
N GLY A 93 -45.22 -43.00 -24.42
CA GLY A 93 -45.61 -42.00 -25.43
C GLY A 93 -45.54 -40.54 -24.99
N HIS A 94 -45.59 -40.28 -23.68
CA HIS A 94 -45.69 -38.91 -23.15
C HIS A 94 -44.35 -38.26 -22.77
N HIS A 95 -43.24 -39.00 -22.86
CA HIS A 95 -41.92 -38.51 -22.41
C HIS A 95 -41.35 -37.39 -23.29
N LEU A 96 -41.63 -37.37 -24.60
CA LEU A 96 -41.09 -36.35 -25.50
C LEU A 96 -41.78 -34.99 -25.31
N ALA A 97 -43.10 -35.00 -25.12
CA ALA A 97 -43.89 -33.78 -24.87
C ALA A 97 -43.58 -33.17 -23.50
N LEU A 98 -43.33 -34.00 -22.48
CA LEU A 98 -42.98 -33.55 -21.14
C LEU A 98 -41.54 -33.01 -21.06
N LEU A 99 -40.59 -33.58 -21.82
CA LEU A 99 -39.24 -33.03 -21.95
C LEU A 99 -39.23 -31.67 -22.67
N ALA A 100 -40.07 -31.50 -23.70
CA ALA A 100 -40.24 -30.22 -24.38
C ALA A 100 -40.86 -29.15 -23.45
N ALA A 101 -41.84 -29.53 -22.63
CA ALA A 101 -42.44 -28.64 -21.64
C ALA A 101 -41.43 -28.24 -20.54
N ALA A 102 -40.62 -29.17 -20.05
CA ALA A 102 -39.57 -28.90 -19.07
C ALA A 102 -38.46 -27.98 -19.62
N ALA A 103 -38.07 -28.17 -20.89
CA ALA A 103 -37.13 -27.29 -21.58
C ALA A 103 -37.71 -25.87 -21.77
N GLY A 104 -39.00 -25.75 -22.06
CA GLY A 104 -39.71 -24.47 -22.15
C GLY A 104 -39.76 -23.71 -20.82
N PHE A 105 -40.02 -24.40 -19.70
CA PHE A 105 -39.98 -23.81 -18.36
C PHE A 105 -38.56 -23.38 -17.94
N ALA A 106 -37.53 -24.15 -18.30
CA ALA A 106 -36.14 -23.78 -18.04
C ALA A 106 -35.70 -22.53 -18.83
N LEU A 107 -36.12 -22.41 -20.09
CA LEU A 107 -35.87 -21.21 -20.92
C LEU A 107 -36.63 -19.98 -20.41
N ALA A 108 -37.88 -20.15 -19.96
CA ALA A 108 -38.66 -19.07 -19.34
C ALA A 108 -38.07 -18.61 -18.01
N ALA A 109 -37.57 -19.53 -17.18
CA ALA A 109 -36.86 -19.20 -15.93
C ALA A 109 -35.53 -18.48 -16.18
N ALA A 110 -34.76 -18.91 -17.19
CA ALA A 110 -33.52 -18.23 -17.59
C ALA A 110 -33.78 -16.82 -18.14
N ALA A 111 -34.85 -16.62 -18.92
CA ALA A 111 -35.26 -15.31 -19.41
C ALA A 111 -35.78 -14.39 -18.28
N ALA A 112 -36.46 -14.93 -17.27
CA ALA A 112 -36.88 -14.19 -16.08
C ALA A 112 -35.68 -13.74 -15.23
N VAL A 113 -34.67 -14.59 -15.06
CA VAL A 113 -33.41 -14.25 -14.37
C VAL A 113 -32.58 -13.23 -15.15
N ALA A 114 -32.58 -13.29 -16.49
CA ALA A 114 -31.94 -12.29 -17.34
C ALA A 114 -32.63 -10.91 -17.26
N ARG A 115 -33.97 -10.89 -17.17
CA ARG A 115 -34.74 -9.65 -16.97
C ARG A 115 -34.60 -9.05 -15.56
N LEU A 116 -34.33 -9.88 -14.55
CA LEU A 116 -34.01 -9.43 -13.18
C LEU A 116 -32.58 -8.88 -13.03
N ARG A 117 -31.67 -9.15 -13.97
CA ARG A 117 -30.32 -8.57 -14.00
C ARG A 117 -30.23 -7.23 -14.77
N GLY A 118 -31.29 -6.82 -15.46
CA GLY A 118 -31.33 -5.60 -16.28
C GLY A 118 -32.02 -4.37 -15.67
N ALA A 119 -32.56 -4.47 -14.46
CA ALA A 119 -33.30 -3.37 -13.82
C ALA A 119 -32.44 -2.68 -12.74
N ARG A 120 -31.92 -1.47 -13.05
CA ARG A 120 -31.39 -0.54 -12.05
C ARG A 120 -32.55 0.03 -11.23
N PRO A 121 -32.63 -0.18 -9.91
CA PRO A 121 -33.50 0.64 -9.09
C PRO A 121 -32.77 1.97 -8.79
N ARG A 122 -33.43 3.09 -9.07
CA ARG A 122 -33.15 4.36 -8.39
C ARG A 122 -33.68 4.20 -6.96
N SER A 123 -32.82 4.36 -5.96
CA SER A 123 -33.22 4.45 -4.55
C SER A 123 -32.85 5.82 -3.95
N PRO A 124 -33.67 6.33 -3.01
CA PRO A 124 -33.63 7.69 -2.50
C PRO A 124 -32.56 7.91 -1.42
N ALA A 125 -32.37 9.18 -1.09
CA ALA A 125 -31.29 9.75 -0.29
C ALA A 125 -31.37 9.48 1.25
N LEU A 126 -30.18 9.53 1.86
CA LEU A 126 -29.80 9.71 3.29
C LEU A 126 -30.12 8.51 4.23
N GLU A 127 -29.24 8.03 5.12
CA GLU A 127 -28.17 8.68 5.88
C GLU A 127 -27.09 7.67 6.37
N ALA A 128 -25.92 8.21 6.71
CA ALA A 128 -24.60 7.64 7.00
C ALA A 128 -24.41 6.34 7.83
N SER A 129 -23.50 5.47 7.37
CA SER A 129 -22.39 4.93 8.20
C SER A 129 -21.31 4.20 7.37
N VAL A 130 -20.12 4.81 7.30
CA VAL A 130 -18.75 4.26 7.15
C VAL A 130 -18.57 2.95 6.36
N ARG A 131 -18.04 3.06 5.13
CA ARG A 131 -17.29 1.98 4.46
C ARG A 131 -16.19 2.55 3.54
N TRP A 132 -15.02 1.93 3.65
CA TRP A 132 -13.78 2.14 2.91
C TRP A 132 -13.99 2.17 1.40
N PHE A 133 -13.49 3.22 0.73
CA PHE A 133 -13.48 3.37 -0.72
C PHE A 133 -12.05 3.18 -1.25
N ILE A 134 -11.82 2.06 -1.93
CA ILE A 134 -10.75 1.90 -2.92
C ILE A 134 -11.31 2.56 -4.19
N GLY A 135 -10.54 3.49 -4.77
CA GLY A 135 -10.99 4.31 -5.89
C GLY A 135 -11.38 3.49 -7.11
N GLU A 136 -12.56 3.79 -7.65
CA GLU A 136 -12.96 3.44 -9.01
C GLU A 136 -12.76 4.68 -9.89
N ASP A 137 -11.74 4.61 -10.74
CA ASP A 137 -11.67 4.99 -12.16
C ASP A 137 -12.54 6.14 -12.70
N ASP A 138 -11.96 7.34 -12.78
CA ASP A 138 -12.33 8.40 -13.75
C ASP A 138 -11.58 8.17 -15.09
N ASP A 139 -11.69 6.96 -15.65
CA ASP A 139 -10.97 6.52 -16.86
C ASP A 139 -11.59 7.01 -18.19
N GLU A 140 -12.76 7.67 -18.16
CA GLU A 140 -13.46 8.08 -19.39
C GLU A 140 -12.87 9.34 -20.05
N GLU A 141 -12.40 10.33 -19.27
CA GLU A 141 -11.80 11.55 -19.85
C GLU A 141 -10.42 11.31 -20.47
N GLN A 142 -9.61 10.40 -19.92
CA GLN A 142 -8.26 10.10 -20.45
C GLN A 142 -8.27 9.28 -21.75
N ARG A 143 -9.29 8.45 -21.97
CA ARG A 143 -9.44 7.65 -23.20
C ARG A 143 -9.85 8.50 -24.40
N ASP A 144 -10.53 9.62 -24.19
CA ASP A 144 -10.98 10.52 -25.25
C ASP A 144 -9.80 11.30 -25.86
N TRP A 145 -8.82 11.70 -25.03
CA TRP A 145 -7.60 12.37 -25.50
C TRP A 145 -6.74 11.50 -26.42
N LYS A 146 -6.51 10.22 -26.06
CA LYS A 146 -5.73 9.29 -26.90
C LYS A 146 -6.41 8.96 -28.23
N ARG A 147 -7.76 8.97 -28.30
CA ARG A 147 -8.50 8.79 -29.56
C ARG A 147 -8.49 10.03 -30.43
N ARG A 148 -8.57 11.24 -29.85
CA ARG A 148 -8.49 12.51 -30.57
C ARG A 148 -7.12 12.79 -31.19
N ALA A 149 -6.04 12.30 -30.58
CA ALA A 149 -4.69 12.46 -31.12
C ALA A 149 -4.36 11.53 -32.32
N GLY A 150 -5.17 10.49 -32.58
CA GLY A 150 -4.87 9.43 -33.55
C GLY A 150 -5.64 9.47 -34.88
N LEU A 151 -6.64 10.34 -35.04
CA LEU A 151 -7.45 10.43 -36.26
C LEU A 151 -7.42 11.85 -36.81
N GLY A 152 -6.35 12.17 -37.53
CA GLY A 152 -6.30 13.33 -38.40
C GLY A 152 -7.05 13.05 -39.69
N LEU A 153 -8.15 13.77 -39.93
CA LEU A 153 -8.64 14.28 -41.22
C LEU A 153 -9.94 15.05 -40.97
N GLY A 154 -9.88 16.39 -40.96
CA GLY A 154 -11.09 17.23 -40.92
C GLY A 154 -10.90 18.58 -40.25
N LEU A 155 -10.53 19.57 -41.07
CA LEU A 155 -10.69 21.03 -40.91
C LEU A 155 -11.23 21.53 -39.54
N GLY A 156 -10.30 21.97 -38.69
CA GLY A 156 -10.59 22.80 -37.52
C GLY A 156 -9.27 23.28 -36.94
N LEU A 157 -9.09 24.59 -36.83
CA LEU A 157 -7.88 25.28 -36.36
C LEU A 157 -7.34 24.64 -35.07
N GLY A 158 -6.42 23.68 -35.22
CA GLY A 158 -5.69 23.10 -34.11
C GLY A 158 -4.75 24.16 -33.55
N ARG A 159 -5.19 24.89 -32.53
CA ARG A 159 -4.28 25.62 -31.66
C ARG A 159 -3.33 24.58 -31.06
N ARG A 160 -2.15 24.45 -31.65
CA ARG A 160 -0.99 23.77 -31.09
C ARG A 160 -0.90 24.27 -29.64
N ALA A 161 -1.01 23.37 -28.66
CA ALA A 161 -0.97 23.75 -27.25
C ALA A 161 0.26 24.65 -27.05
N GLU A 162 0.02 25.92 -26.76
CA GLU A 162 1.07 26.92 -26.72
C GLU A 162 1.87 26.66 -25.45
N VAL A 163 3.06 26.07 -25.61
CA VAL A 163 4.01 25.90 -24.52
C VAL A 163 4.53 27.27 -24.16
N ARG A 164 4.19 27.72 -22.95
CA ARG A 164 4.66 29.00 -22.42
C ARG A 164 5.54 28.74 -21.21
N GLU A 165 6.70 29.38 -21.16
CA GLU A 165 7.56 29.38 -19.98
C GLU A 165 7.20 30.59 -19.11
N GLY A 166 7.00 30.39 -17.81
CA GLY A 166 6.52 31.46 -16.94
C GLY A 166 6.84 31.25 -15.46
N VAL A 167 6.59 32.31 -14.69
CA VAL A 167 6.75 32.31 -13.23
C VAL A 167 5.42 32.68 -12.60
N GLU A 168 4.87 31.78 -11.79
CA GLU A 168 3.63 31.99 -11.06
C GLU A 168 3.92 32.08 -9.56
N PHE A 169 3.36 33.11 -8.92
CA PHE A 169 3.42 33.32 -7.47
C PHE A 169 2.06 33.02 -6.86
N TYR A 170 2.05 32.21 -5.82
CA TYR A 170 0.83 31.88 -5.10
C TYR A 170 0.70 32.75 -3.86
N SER A 171 -0.55 32.98 -3.42
CA SER A 171 -0.86 33.81 -2.25
C SER A 171 -0.27 33.27 -0.94
N ASN A 172 0.06 31.98 -0.88
CA ASN A 172 0.72 31.33 0.25
C ASN A 172 2.25 31.53 0.28
N GLY A 173 2.81 32.29 -0.67
CA GLY A 173 4.25 32.53 -0.81
C GLY A 173 4.99 31.46 -1.63
N ASP A 174 4.29 30.42 -2.10
CA ASP A 174 4.87 29.43 -3.00
C ASP A 174 5.13 30.04 -4.38
N ARG A 175 6.05 29.41 -5.10
CA ARG A 175 6.47 29.88 -6.43
C ARG A 175 6.68 28.72 -7.38
N TYR A 176 6.08 28.80 -8.55
CA TYR A 176 6.37 27.91 -9.67
C TYR A 176 7.17 28.64 -10.75
N GLU A 177 8.17 27.96 -11.30
CA GLU A 177 9.01 28.41 -12.40
C GLU A 177 9.15 27.27 -13.42
N GLY A 178 8.61 27.43 -14.61
CA GLY A 178 8.69 26.38 -15.62
C GLY A 178 7.70 26.53 -16.76
N GLU A 179 7.39 25.39 -17.38
CA GLU A 179 6.52 25.29 -18.53
C GLU A 179 5.03 25.26 -18.13
N PHE A 180 4.19 25.83 -19.00
CA PHE A 180 2.74 25.86 -18.92
C PHE A 180 2.12 25.37 -20.23
N HIS A 181 1.11 24.51 -20.12
CA HIS A 181 0.27 24.07 -21.22
C HIS A 181 -1.19 24.40 -20.90
N GLY A 182 -1.85 25.19 -21.76
CA GLY A 182 -3.25 25.57 -21.54
C GLY A 182 -3.50 26.30 -20.22
N GLY A 183 -2.54 27.10 -19.76
CA GLY A 183 -2.62 27.86 -18.50
C GLY A 183 -2.34 27.04 -17.24
N ARG A 184 -2.02 25.74 -17.36
CA ARG A 184 -1.68 24.88 -16.22
C ARG A 184 -0.19 24.52 -16.25
N CYS A 185 0.41 24.39 -15.06
CA CYS A 185 1.79 23.90 -14.92
C CYS A 185 1.91 22.52 -15.58
N SER A 186 2.75 22.39 -16.60
CA SER A 186 2.92 21.13 -17.32
C SER A 186 4.25 21.13 -18.07
N GLY A 187 4.87 19.96 -18.20
CA GLY A 187 6.22 19.84 -18.74
C GLY A 187 7.26 19.87 -17.62
N SER A 188 8.33 20.63 -17.80
CA SER A 188 9.41 20.74 -16.80
C SER A 188 9.26 21.98 -15.91
N GLY A 189 9.40 21.83 -14.59
CA GLY A 189 9.27 22.98 -13.68
C GLY A 189 9.78 22.77 -12.27
N VAL A 190 10.10 23.88 -11.62
CA VAL A 190 10.54 23.97 -10.23
C VAL A 190 9.44 24.63 -9.41
N TYR A 191 9.00 23.96 -8.36
CA TYR A 191 8.06 24.51 -7.38
C TYR A 191 8.77 24.68 -6.04
N SER A 192 8.85 25.91 -5.58
CA SER A 192 9.42 26.27 -4.28
C SER A 192 8.30 26.45 -3.28
N PHE A 193 8.29 25.61 -2.24
CA PHE A 193 7.36 25.75 -1.13
C PHE A 193 7.94 26.72 -0.10
N PHE A 194 7.20 27.78 0.23
CA PHE A 194 7.69 28.81 1.13
C PHE A 194 8.12 28.23 2.49
N GLY A 195 9.42 28.28 2.78
CA GLY A 195 10.03 27.74 4.01
C GLY A 195 9.97 26.21 4.18
N LYS A 196 9.41 25.47 3.22
CA LYS A 196 9.05 24.04 3.40
C LYS A 196 9.81 23.08 2.50
N GLY A 197 10.47 23.57 1.45
CA GLY A 197 11.25 22.75 0.52
C GLY A 197 11.04 23.14 -0.94
N LYS A 198 11.37 22.23 -1.86
CA LYS A 198 11.12 22.40 -3.29
C LYS A 198 10.94 21.06 -4.00
N TYR A 199 10.24 21.11 -5.12
CA TYR A 199 10.12 20.04 -6.10
C TYR A 199 10.75 20.47 -7.43
N GLU A 200 11.53 19.58 -8.04
CA GLU A 200 12.16 19.79 -9.35
C GLU A 200 11.87 18.55 -10.21
N GLY A 201 11.06 18.68 -11.27
CA GLY A 201 10.71 17.52 -12.08
C GLY A 201 9.63 17.77 -13.11
N ASP A 202 8.97 16.67 -13.47
CA ASP A 202 7.93 16.58 -14.50
C ASP A 202 6.54 16.94 -13.93
N TRP A 203 5.75 17.65 -14.75
CA TRP A 203 4.44 18.17 -14.42
C TRP A 203 3.40 17.81 -15.47
N VAL A 204 2.22 17.42 -15.01
CA VAL A 204 1.04 17.23 -15.85
C VAL A 204 -0.17 17.85 -15.16
N ASP A 205 -0.81 18.80 -15.83
CA ASP A 205 -2.03 19.47 -15.37
C ASP A 205 -2.00 19.95 -13.91
N GLY A 206 -0.91 20.62 -13.52
CA GLY A 206 -0.73 21.18 -12.18
C GLY A 206 -0.26 20.19 -11.11
N LYS A 207 0.00 18.92 -11.47
CA LYS A 207 0.44 17.87 -10.53
C LYS A 207 1.81 17.32 -10.90
N TYR A 208 2.54 16.85 -9.89
CA TYR A 208 3.75 16.04 -10.09
C TYR A 208 3.37 14.74 -10.79
N ASP A 209 3.88 14.51 -12.00
CA ASP A 209 3.58 13.28 -12.74
C ASP A 209 4.74 12.98 -13.70
N GLY A 210 5.35 11.80 -13.58
CA GLY A 210 6.61 11.46 -14.24
C GLY A 210 7.74 11.28 -13.22
N HIS A 211 8.87 11.95 -13.42
CA HIS A 211 10.04 11.85 -12.56
C HIS A 211 10.38 13.18 -11.90
N GLY A 212 10.87 13.11 -10.66
CA GLY A 212 11.23 14.34 -9.96
C GLY A 212 12.05 14.13 -8.70
N VAL A 213 12.56 15.26 -8.21
CA VAL A 213 13.32 15.36 -6.99
C VAL A 213 12.61 16.33 -6.06
N GLU A 214 12.18 15.82 -4.91
CA GLU A 214 11.60 16.64 -3.84
C GLU A 214 12.60 16.74 -2.70
N SER A 215 12.86 17.96 -2.24
CA SER A 215 13.77 18.25 -1.12
C SER A 215 13.02 19.05 -0.07
N TRP A 216 13.14 18.65 1.19
CA TRP A 216 12.47 19.30 2.32
C TRP A 216 13.46 20.18 3.10
N ALA A 217 12.94 21.21 3.79
CA ALA A 217 13.76 22.16 4.54
C ALA A 217 14.65 21.52 5.62
N ARG A 218 14.21 20.42 6.25
CA ARG A 218 14.98 19.66 7.25
C ARG A 218 16.01 18.70 6.63
N GLY A 219 16.16 18.63 5.30
CA GLY A 219 17.18 17.83 4.62
C GLY A 219 16.70 16.46 4.12
N SER A 220 15.45 16.05 4.39
CA SER A 220 14.87 14.89 3.70
C SER A 220 14.87 15.12 2.20
N ARG A 221 14.98 14.04 1.41
CA ARG A 221 14.96 14.12 -0.05
C ARG A 221 14.43 12.85 -0.68
N TYR A 222 13.60 13.00 -1.70
CA TYR A 222 13.08 11.94 -2.54
C TYR A 222 13.58 12.11 -3.96
N ARG A 223 13.90 11.00 -4.61
CA ARG A 223 14.25 10.94 -6.04
C ARG A 223 13.59 9.73 -6.63
N GLY A 224 12.66 9.93 -7.56
CA GLY A 224 11.95 8.81 -8.16
C GLY A 224 10.77 9.24 -9.00
N GLN A 225 9.83 8.32 -9.11
CA GLN A 225 8.63 8.46 -9.91
C GLN A 225 7.48 9.06 -9.09
N TYR A 226 6.63 9.80 -9.79
CA TYR A 226 5.41 10.41 -9.29
C TYR A 226 4.26 10.09 -10.23
N ARG A 227 3.05 10.00 -9.68
CA ARG A 227 1.81 9.88 -10.42
C ARG A 227 0.74 10.66 -9.69
N GLN A 228 0.10 11.61 -10.38
CA GLN A 228 -0.98 12.43 -9.82
C GLN A 228 -0.64 13.10 -8.47
N GLY A 229 0.59 13.62 -8.34
CA GLY A 229 1.08 14.30 -7.14
C GLY A 229 1.62 13.37 -6.04
N LEU A 230 1.51 12.05 -6.19
CA LEU A 230 1.95 11.08 -5.19
C LEU A 230 3.18 10.32 -5.66
N ARG A 231 4.09 9.98 -4.73
CA ARG A 231 5.20 9.06 -5.01
C ARG A 231 4.64 7.72 -5.50
N HIS A 232 5.15 7.24 -6.62
CA HIS A 232 4.68 6.02 -7.26
C HIS A 232 5.82 5.31 -7.97
N GLY A 233 5.64 4.05 -8.36
CA GLY A 233 6.66 3.32 -9.12
C GLY A 233 7.92 3.09 -8.27
N HIS A 234 9.09 3.51 -8.76
CA HIS A 234 10.37 3.29 -8.08
C HIS A 234 11.02 4.59 -7.64
N GLY A 235 11.68 4.57 -6.49
CA GLY A 235 12.42 5.73 -6.00
C GLY A 235 13.17 5.51 -4.70
N VAL A 236 13.97 6.51 -4.35
CA VAL A 236 14.75 6.55 -3.11
C VAL A 236 14.29 7.73 -2.27
N TYR A 237 13.96 7.46 -1.01
CA TYR A 237 13.69 8.47 0.00
C TYR A 237 14.79 8.43 1.07
N ARG A 238 15.48 9.54 1.26
CA ARG A 238 16.43 9.73 2.35
C ARG A 238 15.81 10.63 3.41
N PHE A 239 15.68 10.11 4.62
CA PHE A 239 15.15 10.84 5.76
C PHE A 239 16.22 11.77 6.33
N TYR A 240 15.78 12.91 6.88
CA TYR A 240 16.69 13.78 7.63
C TYR A 240 17.29 13.10 8.88
N SER A 241 16.62 12.06 9.41
CA SER A 241 17.13 11.24 10.51
C SER A 241 18.36 10.42 10.14
N GLY A 242 18.66 10.29 8.84
CA GLY A 242 19.73 9.46 8.31
C GLY A 242 19.27 8.10 7.80
N ASP A 243 18.01 7.71 8.03
CA ASP A 243 17.44 6.51 7.42
C ASP A 243 17.25 6.70 5.91
N ASP A 244 17.24 5.60 5.16
CA ASP A 244 16.87 5.60 3.75
C ASP A 244 15.97 4.42 3.40
N TYR A 245 15.17 4.63 2.36
CA TYR A 245 14.39 3.59 1.70
C TYR A 245 14.59 3.69 0.20
N ALA A 246 14.87 2.56 -0.43
CA ALA A 246 15.05 2.39 -1.86
C ALA A 246 14.17 1.22 -2.32
N GLY A 247 13.18 1.49 -3.16
CA GLY A 247 12.28 0.43 -3.62
C GLY A 247 11.06 0.94 -4.34
N GLU A 248 10.02 0.13 -4.29
CA GLU A 248 8.72 0.40 -4.88
C GLU A 248 7.86 1.32 -3.98
N TRP A 249 6.98 2.08 -4.64
CA TRP A 249 6.11 3.10 -4.06
C TRP A 249 4.71 3.02 -4.67
N ALA A 250 3.70 3.12 -3.81
CA ALA A 250 2.30 3.18 -4.24
C ALA A 250 1.51 4.17 -3.37
N GLY A 251 0.78 5.08 -4.00
CA GLY A 251 -0.06 6.06 -3.29
C GLY A 251 0.73 6.86 -2.25
N GLY A 252 1.97 7.21 -2.56
CA GLY A 252 2.83 7.98 -1.67
C GLY A 252 3.52 7.18 -0.55
N GLN A 253 3.22 5.89 -0.39
CA GLN A 253 3.78 5.02 0.65
C GLN A 253 4.74 3.98 0.05
N SER A 254 5.68 3.47 0.86
CA SER A 254 6.46 2.30 0.47
C SER A 254 5.54 1.09 0.30
N HIS A 255 5.78 0.33 -0.76
CA HIS A 255 4.96 -0.81 -1.16
C HIS A 255 5.81 -1.75 -2.01
N GLY A 256 5.42 -3.01 -2.18
CA GLY A 256 6.15 -3.95 -3.03
C GLY A 256 7.51 -4.30 -2.43
N ILE A 257 8.52 -4.50 -3.27
CA ILE A 257 9.86 -4.87 -2.81
C ILE A 257 10.70 -3.61 -2.59
N GLY A 258 11.45 -3.59 -1.49
CA GLY A 258 12.36 -2.51 -1.19
C GLY A 258 13.45 -2.89 -0.20
N ALA A 259 14.37 -1.95 -0.02
CA ALA A 259 15.40 -1.98 0.99
C ALA A 259 15.30 -0.73 1.87
N GLN A 260 15.34 -0.92 3.18
CA GLN A 260 15.44 0.14 4.18
C GLN A 260 16.80 0.04 4.87
N THR A 261 17.55 1.12 4.89
CA THR A 261 18.75 1.24 5.74
C THR A 261 18.42 2.21 6.87
N CYS A 262 18.65 1.77 8.10
CA CYS A 262 18.54 2.65 9.26
C CYS A 262 19.82 3.48 9.38
N SER A 263 19.69 4.70 9.90
CA SER A 263 20.80 5.60 10.33
C SER A 263 21.84 4.91 11.23
N ASP A 264 21.37 3.86 11.87
CA ASP A 264 21.99 3.00 12.84
C ASP A 264 22.87 1.90 12.19
N GLY A 265 22.78 1.72 10.87
CA GLY A 265 23.52 0.73 10.06
C GLY A 265 22.78 -0.59 9.83
N SER A 266 21.68 -0.84 10.53
CA SER A 266 20.84 -2.01 10.29
C SER A 266 20.14 -1.89 8.93
N THR A 267 19.97 -2.99 8.23
CA THR A 267 19.33 -3.03 6.91
C THR A 267 18.21 -4.04 6.88
N TYR A 268 17.15 -3.70 6.18
CA TYR A 268 16.06 -4.60 5.82
C TYR A 268 15.94 -4.65 4.31
N ALA A 269 15.83 -5.83 3.73
CA ALA A 269 15.48 -6.03 2.34
C ALA A 269 14.31 -7.01 2.30
N GLY A 270 13.17 -6.60 1.74
CA GLY A 270 11.95 -7.38 1.83
C GLY A 270 10.75 -6.74 1.19
N GLU A 271 9.60 -7.34 1.45
CA GLU A 271 8.31 -6.81 1.04
C GLU A 271 7.79 -5.72 2.00
N PHE A 272 7.09 -4.76 1.41
CA PHE A 272 6.45 -3.66 2.09
C PHE A 272 5.00 -3.55 1.64
N LYS A 273 4.14 -3.15 2.58
CA LYS A 273 2.74 -2.88 2.29
C LYS A 273 2.29 -1.66 3.08
N CYS A 274 2.00 -0.57 2.37
CA CYS A 274 1.47 0.66 2.97
C CYS A 274 2.37 1.19 4.10
N GLY A 275 3.66 1.36 3.82
CA GLY A 275 4.59 1.97 4.77
C GLY A 275 5.23 1.02 5.79
N VAL A 276 4.80 -0.25 5.86
CA VAL A 276 5.28 -1.21 6.86
C VAL A 276 5.86 -2.47 6.22
N LYS A 277 6.82 -3.11 6.90
CA LYS A 277 7.38 -4.41 6.50
C LYS A 277 6.29 -5.47 6.55
N HIS A 278 6.22 -6.29 5.51
CA HIS A 278 5.19 -7.29 5.31
C HIS A 278 5.78 -8.47 4.52
N GLY A 279 5.06 -9.58 4.37
CA GLY A 279 5.49 -10.69 3.51
C GLY A 279 6.81 -11.30 3.97
N VAL A 280 7.68 -11.67 3.04
CA VAL A 280 9.03 -12.18 3.38
C VAL A 280 10.08 -11.07 3.33
N GLY A 281 11.14 -11.20 4.14
CA GLY A 281 12.28 -10.30 4.10
C GLY A 281 13.44 -10.73 4.99
N CYS A 282 14.59 -10.10 4.76
CA CYS A 282 15.82 -10.28 5.49
C CYS A 282 16.16 -8.99 6.25
N TYR A 283 16.50 -9.11 7.53
CA TYR A 283 16.92 -8.00 8.38
C TYR A 283 18.30 -8.28 8.96
N HIS A 284 19.28 -7.47 8.60
CA HIS A 284 20.61 -7.45 9.20
C HIS A 284 20.62 -6.37 10.28
N PHE A 285 20.81 -6.79 11.52
CA PHE A 285 20.88 -5.90 12.65
C PHE A 285 22.29 -5.34 12.82
N ARG A 286 22.39 -4.13 13.38
CA ARG A 286 23.68 -3.50 13.69
C ARG A 286 24.61 -4.36 14.56
N ASN A 287 24.04 -5.16 15.46
CA ASN A 287 24.81 -6.03 16.35
C ASN A 287 25.39 -7.27 15.62
N GLY A 288 25.12 -7.44 14.33
CA GLY A 288 25.54 -8.59 13.53
C GLY A 288 24.51 -9.72 13.46
N ASP A 289 23.38 -9.61 14.18
CA ASP A 289 22.30 -10.57 14.05
C ASP A 289 21.67 -10.50 12.65
N LEU A 290 21.07 -11.60 12.23
CA LEU A 290 20.37 -11.73 10.96
C LEU A 290 19.06 -12.48 11.16
N TYR A 291 17.96 -11.89 10.71
CA TYR A 291 16.69 -12.59 10.56
C TYR A 291 16.34 -12.71 9.08
N ALA A 292 15.84 -13.87 8.66
CA ALA A 292 15.27 -14.10 7.34
C ALA A 292 13.97 -14.88 7.49
N GLY A 293 12.86 -14.33 7.01
CA GLY A 293 11.56 -14.99 7.11
C GLY A 293 10.40 -14.02 6.98
N GLU A 294 9.28 -14.39 7.58
CA GLU A 294 8.01 -13.70 7.42
C GLU A 294 7.86 -12.50 8.37
N TYR A 295 7.12 -11.50 7.91
CA TYR A 295 6.80 -10.24 8.56
C TYR A 295 5.31 -9.91 8.41
N PHE A 296 4.75 -9.33 9.47
CA PHE A 296 3.41 -8.76 9.44
C PHE A 296 3.40 -7.45 10.23
N ALA A 297 3.14 -6.34 9.53
CA ALA A 297 3.01 -5.00 10.11
C ALA A 297 4.21 -4.62 11.01
N ASP A 298 5.42 -4.64 10.40
CA ASP A 298 6.71 -4.39 11.06
C ASP A 298 7.15 -5.39 12.12
N LYS A 299 6.37 -6.45 12.39
CA LYS A 299 6.71 -7.50 13.35
C LYS A 299 7.17 -8.75 12.64
N ILE A 300 8.20 -9.39 13.19
CA ILE A 300 8.57 -10.77 12.85
C ILE A 300 7.41 -11.68 13.24
N GLN A 301 6.88 -12.44 12.28
CA GLN A 301 5.68 -13.24 12.45
C GLN A 301 5.64 -14.36 11.42
N GLY A 302 5.07 -15.52 11.78
CA GLY A 302 5.00 -16.66 10.87
C GLY A 302 6.24 -17.53 11.00
N PHE A 303 6.90 -17.91 9.91
CA PHE A 303 8.09 -18.76 9.93
C PHE A 303 9.36 -18.00 9.51
N GLY A 304 10.48 -18.36 10.12
CA GLY A 304 11.76 -17.72 9.79
C GLY A 304 12.95 -18.29 10.56
N ALA A 305 14.13 -17.92 10.10
CA ALA A 305 15.42 -18.25 10.69
C ALA A 305 16.07 -16.99 11.26
N TYR A 306 16.55 -17.08 12.50
CA TYR A 306 17.33 -16.04 13.15
C TYR A 306 18.71 -16.58 13.46
N ARG A 307 19.75 -15.88 13.03
CA ARG A 307 21.15 -16.15 13.33
C ARG A 307 21.67 -15.04 14.22
N PHE A 308 22.18 -15.41 15.37
CA PHE A 308 22.75 -14.47 16.33
C PHE A 308 24.23 -14.26 16.00
N ALA A 309 24.74 -13.05 16.24
CA ALA A 309 26.15 -12.71 16.04
C ALA A 309 27.10 -13.57 16.89
N ASN A 310 26.62 -14.09 18.02
CA ASN A 310 27.35 -15.00 18.91
C ASN A 310 27.36 -16.47 18.44
N GLY A 311 26.89 -16.75 17.23
CA GLY A 311 26.85 -18.09 16.64
C GLY A 311 25.65 -18.94 17.04
N HIS A 312 24.74 -18.46 17.89
CA HIS A 312 23.47 -19.13 18.12
C HIS A 312 22.55 -19.02 16.90
N SER A 313 21.56 -19.89 16.80
CA SER A 313 20.50 -19.76 15.81
C SER A 313 19.15 -20.28 16.32
N TYR A 314 18.09 -19.81 15.68
CA TYR A 314 16.75 -20.35 15.86
C TYR A 314 16.06 -20.48 14.50
N GLU A 315 15.47 -21.63 14.25
CA GLU A 315 14.63 -21.91 13.08
C GLU A 315 13.27 -22.39 13.57
N GLY A 316 12.19 -21.76 13.13
CA GLY A 316 10.84 -22.19 13.51
C GLY A 316 9.79 -21.10 13.36
N SER A 317 8.71 -21.24 14.11
CA SER A 317 7.63 -20.25 14.12
C SER A 317 7.89 -19.08 15.07
N TRP A 318 7.26 -17.96 14.74
CA TRP A 318 7.40 -16.65 15.34
C TRP A 318 6.04 -15.98 15.50
N HIS A 319 5.88 -15.25 16.59
CA HIS A 319 4.71 -14.41 16.83
C HIS A 319 5.12 -13.13 17.56
N GLU A 320 4.82 -11.98 16.96
CA GLU A 320 5.17 -10.65 17.49
C GLU A 320 6.63 -10.51 17.95
N GLY A 321 7.58 -11.04 17.16
CA GLY A 321 9.01 -10.98 17.45
C GLY A 321 9.50 -11.98 18.51
N LYS A 322 8.65 -12.88 18.98
CA LYS A 322 9.02 -13.95 19.92
C LYS A 322 8.96 -15.31 19.24
N LYS A 323 9.85 -16.21 19.66
CA LYS A 323 9.77 -17.63 19.31
C LYS A 323 8.45 -18.19 19.83
N GLN A 324 7.67 -18.82 18.97
CA GLN A 324 6.35 -19.35 19.27
C GLN A 324 6.17 -20.67 18.52
N GLY A 325 5.33 -21.58 18.99
CA GLY A 325 5.03 -22.84 18.32
C GLY A 325 6.25 -23.74 18.20
N PHE A 326 6.36 -24.50 17.12
CA PHE A 326 7.45 -25.47 16.97
C PHE A 326 8.71 -24.84 16.36
N GLY A 327 9.87 -25.24 16.88
CA GLY A 327 11.15 -24.75 16.37
C GLY A 327 12.35 -25.42 17.03
N MET A 328 13.52 -25.12 16.51
CA MET A 328 14.82 -25.59 16.98
C MET A 328 15.71 -24.39 17.27
N TYR A 329 16.37 -24.44 18.41
CA TYR A 329 17.42 -23.52 18.79
C TYR A 329 18.76 -24.25 18.80
N VAL A 330 19.76 -23.70 18.12
CA VAL A 330 21.13 -24.22 18.09
C VAL A 330 22.02 -23.25 18.85
N PHE A 331 22.73 -23.75 19.85
CA PHE A 331 23.73 -22.99 20.58
C PHE A 331 25.03 -22.93 19.77
N GLY A 332 25.85 -21.91 20.05
CA GLY A 332 27.15 -21.75 19.38
C GLY A 332 28.13 -22.88 19.72
N SER A 333 27.88 -23.63 20.79
CA SER A 333 28.56 -24.87 21.15
C SER A 333 28.20 -26.05 20.22
N GLY A 334 27.11 -25.95 19.45
CA GLY A 334 26.52 -27.04 18.69
C GLY A 334 25.40 -27.78 19.40
N ASP A 335 25.10 -27.46 20.67
CA ASP A 335 23.96 -28.07 21.36
C ASP A 335 22.64 -27.65 20.70
N GLU A 336 21.69 -28.59 20.60
CA GLU A 336 20.40 -28.34 19.94
C GLU A 336 19.24 -28.56 20.92
N ARG A 337 18.27 -27.64 20.88
CA ARG A 337 17.01 -27.75 21.64
C ARG A 337 15.84 -27.54 20.70
N ALA A 338 15.10 -28.61 20.45
CA ALA A 338 13.90 -28.59 19.62
C ALA A 338 12.65 -28.85 20.44
N GLY A 339 11.52 -28.34 19.96
CA GLY A 339 10.21 -28.60 20.53
C GLY A 339 9.28 -27.39 20.46
N GLU A 340 8.38 -27.30 21.44
CA GLU A 340 7.35 -26.27 21.49
C GLU A 340 7.80 -25.07 22.34
N TRP A 341 7.73 -23.89 21.73
CA TRP A 341 8.08 -22.59 22.28
C TRP A 341 6.82 -21.77 22.51
N ASP A 342 6.77 -21.09 23.66
CA ASP A 342 5.73 -20.12 23.95
C ASP A 342 6.36 -18.86 24.52
N SER A 343 6.12 -17.73 23.83
CA SER A 343 6.62 -16.42 24.21
C SER A 343 8.13 -16.36 24.45
N GLY A 344 8.91 -17.10 23.64
CA GLY A 344 10.37 -17.15 23.73
C GLY A 344 10.94 -18.25 24.65
N ILE A 345 10.08 -18.99 25.36
CA ILE A 345 10.50 -20.03 26.32
C ILE A 345 10.15 -21.40 25.76
N LEU A 346 11.11 -22.34 25.78
CA LEU A 346 10.86 -23.74 25.44
C LEU A 346 10.00 -24.38 26.54
N LYS A 347 8.79 -24.80 26.20
CA LYS A 347 7.82 -25.44 27.11
C LYS A 347 7.95 -26.96 27.10
N SER A 348 8.02 -27.53 25.90
CA SER A 348 8.12 -28.98 25.70
C SER A 348 9.33 -29.27 24.83
N SER A 349 10.28 -30.05 25.35
CA SER A 349 11.43 -30.52 24.57
C SER A 349 11.01 -31.76 23.78
N LEU A 350 11.23 -31.74 22.47
CA LEU A 350 10.88 -32.81 21.55
C LEU A 350 12.11 -33.25 20.74
N PRO A 351 12.20 -34.53 20.34
CA PRO A 351 13.27 -34.97 19.45
C PRO A 351 13.13 -34.30 18.07
N LEU A 352 14.26 -34.12 17.39
CA LEU A 352 14.27 -33.55 16.03
C LEU A 352 13.46 -34.38 15.04
N SER A 353 13.31 -35.69 15.26
CA SER A 353 12.50 -36.57 14.42
C SER A 353 10.99 -36.31 14.55
N ASP A 354 10.55 -35.50 15.51
CA ASP A 354 9.15 -35.14 15.65
C ASP A 354 8.62 -34.44 14.40
N SER A 355 7.46 -34.89 13.91
CA SER A 355 6.91 -34.41 12.64
C SER A 355 6.51 -32.94 12.67
N ALA A 356 6.08 -32.41 13.83
CA ALA A 356 5.70 -31.01 13.96
C ALA A 356 6.94 -30.10 13.96
N VAL A 357 8.01 -30.53 14.63
CA VAL A 357 9.32 -29.87 14.58
C VAL A 357 9.84 -29.86 13.13
N GLN A 358 9.88 -31.00 12.45
CA GLN A 358 10.37 -31.09 11.06
C GLN A 358 9.60 -30.18 10.10
N ARG A 359 8.26 -30.14 10.20
CA ARG A 359 7.43 -29.25 9.37
C ARG A 359 7.73 -27.77 9.65
N ALA A 360 7.90 -27.39 10.91
CA ALA A 360 8.21 -26.00 11.26
C ALA A 360 9.59 -25.58 10.77
N LEU A 361 10.60 -26.45 10.88
CA LEU A 361 11.93 -26.19 10.33
C LEU A 361 11.92 -26.08 8.81
N GLN A 362 11.21 -26.98 8.13
CA GLN A 362 11.05 -26.91 6.68
C GLN A 362 10.37 -25.61 6.25
N ALA A 363 9.32 -25.18 6.95
CA ALA A 363 8.64 -23.92 6.69
C ALA A 363 9.55 -22.71 6.94
N ALA A 364 10.28 -22.69 8.06
CA ALA A 364 11.25 -21.64 8.38
C ALA A 364 12.36 -21.50 7.34
N ARG A 365 12.92 -22.62 6.88
CA ARG A 365 13.94 -22.64 5.83
C ARG A 365 13.40 -22.13 4.50
N ARG A 366 12.20 -22.58 4.09
CA ARG A 366 11.54 -22.09 2.87
C ARG A 366 11.26 -20.58 2.94
N ALA A 367 10.80 -20.08 4.07
CA ALA A 367 10.57 -18.65 4.27
C ALA A 367 11.87 -17.85 4.21
N ALA A 368 12.93 -18.33 4.86
CA ALA A 368 14.26 -17.73 4.80
C ALA A 368 14.83 -17.74 3.37
N ASP A 369 14.76 -18.88 2.68
CA ASP A 369 15.20 -19.01 1.28
C ASP A 369 14.44 -18.05 0.36
N SER A 370 13.12 -17.95 0.53
CA SER A 370 12.28 -17.01 -0.24
C SER A 370 12.70 -15.56 0.00
N ALA A 371 13.01 -15.21 1.25
CA ALA A 371 13.50 -13.87 1.61
C ALA A 371 14.85 -13.54 0.93
N PHE A 372 15.78 -14.50 0.84
CA PHE A 372 17.05 -14.30 0.13
C PHE A 372 16.92 -14.23 -1.40
N HIS A 373 15.90 -14.88 -1.97
CA HIS A 373 15.66 -14.93 -3.42
C HIS A 373 14.68 -13.87 -3.93
N LEU A 374 14.30 -12.90 -3.10
CA LEU A 374 13.44 -11.80 -3.52
C LEU A 374 14.01 -11.07 -4.74
N PRO A 375 13.15 -10.68 -5.72
CA PRO A 375 13.57 -9.92 -6.88
C PRO A 375 14.35 -8.66 -6.49
N ARG A 376 15.48 -8.44 -7.16
CA ARG A 376 16.28 -7.23 -6.94
C ARG A 376 15.64 -6.05 -7.67
N VAL A 377 15.21 -5.04 -6.93
CA VAL A 377 14.66 -3.78 -7.48
C VAL A 377 15.71 -2.70 -7.72
N GLN A 378 16.98 -2.96 -7.38
CA GLN A 378 18.05 -1.96 -7.42
C GLN A 378 18.25 -1.36 -8.82
N GLU A 379 18.11 -2.15 -9.87
CA GLU A 379 18.27 -1.67 -11.25
C GLU A 379 17.16 -0.68 -11.63
N GLN A 380 15.91 -1.02 -11.31
CA GLN A 380 14.72 -0.20 -11.56
C GLN A 380 14.78 1.10 -10.74
N VAL A 381 15.19 0.99 -9.46
CA VAL A 381 15.42 2.15 -8.59
C VAL A 381 16.51 3.05 -9.16
N ASN A 382 17.65 2.49 -9.59
CA ASN A 382 18.74 3.26 -10.19
C ASN A 382 18.28 3.97 -11.47
N LYS A 383 17.52 3.28 -12.33
CA LYS A 383 16.92 3.88 -13.54
C LYS A 383 16.00 5.04 -13.20
N ALA A 384 15.12 4.87 -12.20
CA ALA A 384 14.20 5.91 -11.75
C ALA A 384 14.93 7.12 -11.15
N VAL A 385 15.98 6.90 -10.35
CA VAL A 385 16.81 7.97 -9.78
C VAL A 385 17.56 8.73 -10.87
N MET A 386 18.11 8.04 -11.86
CA MET A 386 18.77 8.69 -13.01
C MET A 386 17.77 9.52 -13.81
N ALA A 387 16.57 9.01 -14.08
CA ALA A 387 15.51 9.74 -14.75
C ALA A 387 15.05 10.96 -13.94
N ALA A 388 14.87 10.83 -12.62
CA ALA A 388 14.54 11.94 -11.72
C ALA A 388 15.62 13.03 -11.72
N ASN A 389 16.90 12.68 -11.73
CA ASN A 389 17.98 13.67 -11.80
C ASN A 389 18.00 14.41 -13.16
N ARG A 390 17.68 13.71 -14.26
CA ARG A 390 17.53 14.34 -15.58
C ARG A 390 16.33 15.29 -15.60
N ALA A 391 15.18 14.86 -15.12
CA ALA A 391 13.98 15.69 -15.00
C ALA A 391 14.23 16.93 -14.13
N ALA A 392 14.87 16.78 -12.97
CA ALA A 392 15.24 17.91 -12.11
C ALA A 392 16.23 18.89 -12.79
N THR A 393 17.09 18.39 -13.69
CA THR A 393 17.98 19.26 -14.46
C THR A 393 17.22 20.02 -15.54
N ALA A 394 16.32 19.34 -16.27
CA ALA A 394 15.44 19.97 -17.24
C ALA A 394 14.54 21.03 -16.60
N ALA A 395 13.93 20.71 -15.45
CA ALA A 395 13.14 21.63 -14.64
C ALA A 395 13.91 22.90 -14.28
N ARG A 396 15.16 22.78 -13.82
CA ARG A 396 16.00 23.95 -13.51
C ARG A 396 16.34 24.78 -14.74
N VAL A 397 16.55 24.15 -15.90
CA VAL A 397 16.76 24.88 -17.17
C VAL A 397 15.49 25.62 -17.58
N ALA A 398 14.32 24.97 -17.51
CA ALA A 398 13.03 25.60 -17.80
C ALA A 398 12.74 26.78 -16.85
N ALA A 399 13.03 26.62 -15.56
CA ALA A 399 12.90 27.69 -14.57
C ALA A 399 13.79 28.90 -14.89
N ILE A 400 15.07 28.68 -15.26
CA ILE A 400 15.98 29.76 -15.66
C ILE A 400 15.42 30.51 -16.88
N LYS A 401 14.95 29.79 -17.90
CA LYS A 401 14.36 30.42 -19.09
C LYS A 401 13.09 31.20 -18.77
N ALA A 402 12.21 30.64 -17.92
CA ALA A 402 11.00 31.30 -17.46
C ALA A 402 11.30 32.64 -16.75
N VAL A 403 12.33 32.66 -15.89
CA VAL A 403 12.80 33.88 -15.22
C VAL A 403 13.41 34.86 -16.21
N GLN A 404 14.21 34.38 -17.18
CA GLN A 404 14.82 35.24 -18.21
C GLN A 404 13.76 35.90 -19.09
N ASN A 405 12.77 35.14 -19.57
CA ASN A 405 11.67 35.66 -20.39
C ASN A 405 10.86 36.74 -19.64
N ARG A 406 10.77 36.63 -18.31
CA ARG A 406 10.17 37.66 -17.46
C ARG A 406 10.99 38.95 -17.41
N ILE A 407 12.31 38.84 -17.27
CA ILE A 407 13.22 40.01 -17.23
C ILE A 407 13.21 40.73 -18.58
N ASP A 408 13.24 39.98 -19.67
CA ASP A 408 13.30 40.52 -21.04
C ASP A 408 11.97 41.13 -21.52
N GLY A 409 10.94 41.20 -20.67
CA GLY A 409 9.63 41.77 -21.01
C GLY A 409 8.87 40.98 -22.07
N LYS A 410 9.25 39.73 -22.34
CA LYS A 410 8.62 38.86 -23.34
C LYS A 410 7.36 38.16 -22.81
N LEU A 411 6.88 38.50 -21.62
CA LEU A 411 5.71 37.85 -21.02
C LEU A 411 4.40 38.47 -21.48
N CYS A 412 3.58 37.61 -22.06
CA CYS A 412 2.14 37.75 -22.16
C CYS A 412 1.54 37.66 -20.75
N PHE A 413 0.84 38.71 -20.33
CA PHE A 413 0.04 38.69 -19.11
C PHE A 413 -0.97 37.53 -19.18
N ILE A 414 -1.10 36.78 -18.08
CA ILE A 414 -2.30 35.98 -17.84
C ILE A 414 -3.36 37.01 -17.47
N ASP A 415 -4.23 37.36 -18.43
CA ASP A 415 -5.40 38.17 -18.13
C ASP A 415 -6.25 37.44 -17.09
N ALA A 416 -6.67 38.21 -16.08
CA ALA A 416 -7.34 37.78 -14.85
C ALA A 416 -8.74 37.19 -15.06
#